data_AF-A0A932FTS3-F1
#
_entry.id   AF-A0A932FTS3-F1
#
_cell.length_a   1.000
_cell.length_b   1.000
_cell.length_c   1.000
_cell.angle_alpha   90.00
_cell.angle_beta   90.00
_cell.angle_gamma   90.00
#
_symmetry.space_group_name_H-M   'P 1'
#
loop_
_entity.id
_entity.type
_entity.pdbx_description
1 polymer ?
#
loop_
_entity_poly.entity_id
_entity_poly.type
_entity_poly.pdbx_seq_one_letter_code
_entity_poly.pdbx_strand_id
1 'polypeptide(L)'
;MKSKTVLAWSAGSVCILALTGHLWAQTDHRAVVRRSAAHSRPGSDGADRRIPPERSTPQPVTGRLERDLAAMERFRPAYPFWRHIFAVPDGAIAFGSAVDGRLLAAFPVKGDWVRDAVWEDASVATALANHRLPNDLWQRREAVAQLLATSAGPVLHNPTRGLFVLPNLPRYGAFLSEWGAMYERFGVPAEIGLAQALVESGFNGTVRSEARAIGFCQWL
;
A
#
# COMPACT_ATOMS: atom_id res chain seq x y z
N MET A 1 28.18 18.02 -14.35
CA MET A 1 26.81 18.30 -14.82
C MET A 1 26.17 17.03 -15.38
N LYS A 2 25.37 16.33 -14.57
CA LYS A 2 24.26 15.48 -15.02
C LYS A 2 23.17 15.61 -13.96
N SER A 3 22.24 16.53 -14.21
CA SER A 3 21.09 16.79 -13.36
C SER A 3 20.13 15.61 -13.51
N LYS A 4 20.02 14.77 -12.47
CA LYS A 4 18.89 13.84 -12.34
C LYS A 4 17.74 14.64 -11.75
N THR A 5 16.75 14.93 -12.58
CA THR A 5 15.50 15.56 -12.19
C THR A 5 14.85 14.73 -11.08
N VAL A 6 14.86 15.28 -9.87
CA VAL A 6 14.07 14.80 -8.74
C VAL A 6 12.62 15.14 -9.05
N LEU A 7 11.88 14.19 -9.62
CA LEU A 7 10.43 14.29 -9.71
C LEU A 7 9.81 13.73 -8.43
N ALA A 8 9.41 14.68 -7.57
CA ALA A 8 8.27 14.65 -6.65
C ALA A 8 7.94 13.31 -5.98
N TRP A 9 8.54 13.08 -4.81
CA TRP A 9 7.95 12.27 -3.75
C TRP A 9 6.77 13.04 -3.14
N SER A 10 5.54 12.76 -3.58
CA SER A 10 4.34 13.25 -2.88
C SER A 10 3.08 12.40 -3.07
N ALA A 11 3.19 11.17 -3.58
CA ALA A 11 2.06 10.24 -3.72
C ALA A 11 2.21 8.92 -2.93
N GLY A 12 3.35 8.70 -2.27
CA GLY A 12 3.70 7.41 -1.64
C GLY A 12 2.94 7.06 -0.36
N SER A 13 2.42 8.04 0.38
CA SER A 13 1.81 7.81 1.70
C SER A 13 0.35 7.38 1.67
N VAL A 14 -0.30 7.34 0.50
CA VAL A 14 -1.77 7.20 0.43
C VAL A 14 -2.26 5.94 -0.29
N CYS A 15 -1.35 5.08 -0.79
CA CYS A 15 -1.69 3.93 -1.64
C CYS A 15 -2.10 2.62 -0.91
N ILE A 16 -2.19 2.60 0.42
CA ILE A 16 -1.89 1.35 1.15
C ILE A 16 -3.03 0.85 2.08
N LEU A 17 -4.17 1.54 2.11
CA LEU A 17 -5.24 1.29 3.07
C LEU A 17 -6.13 0.06 2.78
N ALA A 18 -5.92 -0.65 1.67
CA ALA A 18 -6.87 -1.65 1.20
C ALA A 18 -6.41 -3.12 1.23
N LEU A 19 -5.17 -3.41 1.64
CA LEU A 19 -4.63 -4.79 1.68
C LEU A 19 -4.78 -5.47 3.04
N THR A 20 -4.88 -4.67 4.10
CA THR A 20 -4.95 -5.14 5.48
C THR A 20 -6.27 -5.82 5.81
N GLY A 21 -7.37 -5.45 5.16
CA GLY A 21 -8.68 -6.05 5.42
C GLY A 21 -8.87 -7.47 4.85
N HIS A 22 -8.29 -7.79 3.68
CA HIS A 22 -8.50 -9.10 3.03
C HIS A 22 -7.53 -10.19 3.53
N LEU A 23 -6.32 -9.84 3.99
CA LEU A 23 -5.39 -10.83 4.55
C LEU A 23 -5.75 -11.28 5.98
N TRP A 24 -6.54 -10.48 6.72
CA TRP A 24 -6.85 -10.72 8.14
C TRP A 24 -8.15 -11.48 8.41
N ALA A 25 -9.05 -11.60 7.42
CA ALA A 25 -10.29 -12.36 7.57
C ALA A 25 -10.07 -13.89 7.72
N GLN A 26 -8.83 -14.36 7.67
CA GLN A 26 -8.44 -15.78 7.76
C GLN A 26 -7.88 -16.22 9.12
N THR A 27 -7.66 -15.32 10.08
CA THR A 27 -7.13 -15.68 11.41
C THR A 27 -8.12 -15.32 12.51
N ASP A 28 -9.00 -16.27 12.79
CA ASP A 28 -9.91 -16.28 13.94
C ASP A 28 -9.11 -16.55 15.22
N HIS A 29 -9.04 -15.61 16.16
CA HIS A 29 -8.63 -15.91 17.54
C HIS A 29 -9.34 -15.01 18.55
N ARG A 30 -10.49 -15.52 19.01
CA ARG A 30 -10.97 -15.31 20.37
C ARG A 30 -9.92 -15.82 21.39
N ALA A 31 -9.87 -15.10 22.51
CA ALA A 31 -9.22 -15.43 23.78
C ALA A 31 -7.69 -15.23 23.88
N VAL A 32 -7.27 -14.22 24.65
CA VAL A 32 -6.62 -14.41 25.96
C VAL A 32 -6.99 -13.24 26.88
N VAL A 33 -7.32 -13.61 28.11
CA VAL A 33 -7.83 -12.79 29.20
C VAL A 33 -6.74 -12.62 30.28
N ARG A 34 -6.84 -11.50 31.01
CA ARG A 34 -6.47 -11.25 32.43
C ARG A 34 -5.11 -10.63 32.82
N ARG A 35 -5.27 -9.43 33.42
CA ARG A 35 -4.82 -8.96 34.75
C ARG A 35 -3.33 -9.13 35.12
N SER A 36 -2.71 -8.00 35.46
CA SER A 36 -1.84 -7.92 36.64
C SER A 36 -2.07 -6.59 37.35
N ALA A 37 -2.21 -6.68 38.67
CA ALA A 37 -2.50 -5.58 39.58
C ALA A 37 -1.23 -5.13 40.32
N ALA A 38 -1.25 -3.85 40.71
CA ALA A 38 -0.62 -3.25 41.88
C ALA A 38 0.91 -3.33 42.06
N HIS A 39 1.56 -2.17 42.02
CA HIS A 39 2.60 -1.78 42.98
C HIS A 39 2.45 -0.28 43.27
N SER A 40 1.99 0.04 44.47
CA SER A 40 1.88 1.41 44.98
C SER A 40 3.05 1.69 45.91
N ARG A 41 3.68 2.87 45.77
CA ARG A 41 4.28 3.61 46.90
C ARG A 41 4.21 5.12 46.66
N PRO A 42 4.09 5.95 47.72
CA PRO A 42 3.59 7.32 47.64
C PRO A 42 4.68 8.39 47.85
N GLY A 43 4.38 9.60 47.37
CA GLY A 43 4.79 10.86 48.01
C GLY A 43 5.80 11.70 47.24
N SER A 44 5.34 12.81 46.67
CA SER A 44 5.80 14.16 47.04
C SER A 44 5.04 15.22 46.22
N ASP A 45 4.39 16.13 46.94
CA ASP A 45 3.67 17.30 46.44
C ASP A 45 4.49 18.16 45.49
N GLY A 46 3.96 18.35 44.29
CA GLY A 46 4.41 19.35 43.31
C GLY A 46 3.17 19.97 42.68
N ALA A 47 2.95 21.24 43.00
CA ALA A 47 1.92 22.15 42.49
C ALA A 47 1.11 21.65 41.27
N ASP A 48 -0.15 21.32 41.55
CA ASP A 48 -1.18 20.84 40.64
C ASP A 48 -1.59 21.92 39.62
N ARG A 49 -0.76 22.14 38.59
CA ARG A 49 -1.25 22.64 37.30
C ARG A 49 -1.99 21.49 36.63
N ARG A 50 -3.24 21.28 37.04
CA ARG A 50 -4.22 20.49 36.29
C ARG A 50 -4.44 21.19 34.95
N ILE A 51 -3.61 20.85 33.96
CA ILE A 51 -4.01 20.96 32.55
C ILE A 51 -5.31 20.16 32.49
N PRO A 52 -6.46 20.77 32.15
CA PRO A 52 -7.69 20.01 31.98
C PRO A 52 -7.34 18.88 31.00
N PRO A 53 -7.67 17.60 31.28
CA PRO A 53 -7.52 16.59 30.27
C PRO A 53 -8.34 17.08 29.10
N GLU A 54 -7.66 17.47 28.03
CA GLU A 54 -8.29 17.78 26.77
C GLU A 54 -8.98 16.47 26.41
N ARG A 55 -10.28 16.37 26.72
CA ARG A 55 -11.11 15.23 26.38
C ARG A 55 -11.37 15.35 24.89
N SER A 56 -10.32 15.22 24.09
CA SER A 56 -10.45 14.66 22.76
C SER A 56 -10.93 13.23 23.00
N THR A 57 -12.24 13.05 22.99
CA THR A 57 -12.84 11.73 22.82
C THR A 57 -12.09 11.09 21.66
N PRO A 58 -11.40 9.95 21.85
CA PRO A 58 -10.71 9.30 20.76
C PRO A 58 -11.75 9.10 19.65
N GLN A 59 -11.59 9.82 18.54
CA GLN A 59 -12.43 9.53 17.38
C GLN A 59 -12.21 8.05 17.05
N PRO A 60 -13.26 7.29 16.74
CA PRO A 60 -13.09 5.91 16.31
C PRO A 60 -12.12 5.89 15.14
N VAL A 61 -10.99 5.22 15.32
CA VAL A 61 -9.89 5.15 14.35
C VAL A 61 -10.39 4.66 12.99
N THR A 62 -11.33 3.71 13.00
CA THR A 62 -12.06 3.21 11.82
C THR A 62 -12.80 4.31 11.06
N GLY A 63 -13.49 5.22 11.76
CA GLY A 63 -14.23 6.31 11.11
C GLY A 63 -13.30 7.33 10.44
N ARG A 64 -12.05 7.46 10.92
CA ARG A 64 -11.03 8.27 10.25
C ARG A 64 -10.57 7.61 8.95
N LEU A 65 -10.28 6.32 9.00
CA LEU A 65 -9.88 5.52 7.84
C LEU A 65 -10.90 5.63 6.69
N GLU A 66 -12.18 5.45 6.98
CA GLU A 66 -13.26 5.55 5.98
C GLU A 66 -13.31 6.93 5.32
N ARG A 67 -13.13 8.01 6.10
CA ARG A 67 -13.08 9.38 5.56
C ARG A 67 -11.85 9.61 4.68
N ASP A 68 -10.71 9.08 5.07
CA ASP A 68 -9.48 9.19 4.28
C ASP A 68 -9.62 8.45 2.94
N LEU A 69 -10.24 7.26 2.94
CA LEU A 69 -10.57 6.52 1.72
C LEU A 69 -11.55 7.27 0.83
N ALA A 70 -12.63 7.80 1.40
CA ALA A 70 -13.61 8.59 0.64
C ALA A 70 -12.99 9.87 0.04
N ALA A 71 -12.08 10.52 0.76
CA ALA A 71 -11.32 11.66 0.25
C ALA A 71 -10.42 11.25 -0.91
N MET A 72 -9.75 10.10 -0.82
CA MET A 72 -8.93 9.57 -1.90
C MET A 72 -9.75 9.27 -3.15
N GLU A 73 -10.87 8.57 -3.03
CA GLU A 73 -11.73 8.29 -4.17
C GLU A 73 -12.24 9.57 -4.84
N ARG A 74 -12.55 10.61 -4.04
CA ARG A 74 -13.01 11.90 -4.56
C ARG A 74 -11.92 12.71 -5.27
N PHE A 75 -10.72 12.79 -4.69
CA PHE A 75 -9.66 13.71 -5.16
C PHE A 75 -8.55 13.02 -5.96
N ARG A 76 -8.53 11.68 -5.97
CA ARG A 76 -7.60 10.81 -6.68
C ARG A 76 -8.39 9.61 -7.21
N PRO A 77 -9.26 9.80 -8.20
CA PRO A 77 -10.16 8.74 -8.66
C PRO A 77 -9.43 7.52 -9.26
N ALA A 78 -8.16 7.67 -9.65
CA ALA A 78 -7.30 6.56 -10.03
C ALA A 78 -6.76 5.73 -8.84
N TYR A 79 -7.02 6.13 -7.59
CA TYR A 79 -6.54 5.45 -6.39
C TYR A 79 -6.84 3.93 -6.37
N PRO A 80 -8.03 3.45 -6.78
CA PRO A 80 -8.33 2.02 -6.82
C PRO A 80 -7.31 1.18 -7.62
N PHE A 81 -6.69 1.76 -8.65
CA PHE A 81 -5.65 1.08 -9.45
C PHE A 81 -4.51 0.55 -8.59
N TRP A 82 -4.05 1.35 -7.62
CA TRP A 82 -2.91 1.01 -6.77
C TRP A 82 -3.18 -0.17 -5.87
N ARG A 83 -4.45 -0.46 -5.55
CA ARG A 83 -4.83 -1.66 -4.79
C ARG A 83 -4.52 -2.93 -5.59
N HIS A 84 -4.76 -2.91 -6.90
CA HIS A 84 -4.50 -4.06 -7.77
C HIS A 84 -3.02 -4.41 -7.84
N ILE A 85 -2.13 -3.43 -7.76
CA ILE A 85 -0.68 -3.65 -7.75
C ILE A 85 -0.25 -4.62 -6.66
N PHE A 86 -0.90 -4.56 -5.50
CA PHE A 86 -0.56 -5.40 -4.36
C PHE A 86 -1.49 -6.61 -4.21
N ALA A 87 -2.52 -6.75 -5.05
CA ALA A 87 -3.40 -7.91 -5.06
C ALA A 87 -2.99 -8.94 -6.11
N VAL A 88 -2.47 -8.48 -7.25
CA VAL A 88 -1.99 -9.36 -8.31
C VAL A 88 -0.59 -9.89 -7.95
N PRO A 89 -0.32 -11.20 -8.11
CA PRO A 89 0.99 -11.77 -7.84
C PRO A 89 2.14 -11.05 -8.55
N ASP A 90 3.33 -11.11 -7.95
CA ASP A 90 4.56 -10.55 -8.53
C ASP A 90 4.85 -11.16 -9.92
N GLY A 91 5.63 -10.44 -10.72
CA GLY A 91 6.02 -10.90 -12.06
C GLY A 91 5.05 -10.49 -13.17
N ALA A 92 4.08 -9.64 -12.86
CA ALA A 92 3.18 -9.01 -13.82
C ALA A 92 3.31 -7.48 -13.82
N ILE A 93 2.67 -6.84 -14.79
CA ILE A 93 2.49 -5.40 -14.91
C ILE A 93 0.99 -5.18 -15.09
N ALA A 94 0.38 -4.51 -14.13
CA ALA A 94 -1.02 -4.16 -14.20
C ALA A 94 -1.18 -2.87 -15.00
N PHE A 95 -2.24 -2.80 -15.81
CA PHE A 95 -2.67 -1.64 -16.56
C PHE A 95 -4.08 -1.28 -16.09
N GLY A 96 -4.31 -0.01 -15.76
CA GLY A 96 -5.59 0.45 -15.27
C GLY A 96 -5.97 1.81 -15.83
N SER A 97 -7.25 2.12 -15.76
CA SER A 97 -7.76 3.43 -16.15
C SER A 97 -7.29 4.51 -15.18
N ALA A 98 -6.72 5.59 -15.70
CA ALA A 98 -6.37 6.76 -14.91
C ALA A 98 -7.60 7.62 -14.54
N VAL A 99 -8.78 7.30 -15.10
CA VAL A 99 -10.02 8.03 -14.88
C VAL A 99 -10.71 7.55 -13.61
N ASP A 100 -10.80 6.24 -13.42
CA ASP A 100 -11.60 5.58 -12.39
C ASP A 100 -10.83 4.50 -11.60
N GLY A 101 -9.58 4.23 -11.96
CA GLY A 101 -8.73 3.26 -11.29
C GLY A 101 -9.07 1.81 -11.58
N ARG A 102 -10.02 1.51 -12.49
CA ARG A 102 -10.37 0.12 -12.83
C ARG A 102 -9.16 -0.61 -13.41
N LEU A 103 -8.98 -1.88 -13.06
CA LEU A 103 -8.02 -2.74 -13.74
C LEU A 103 -8.52 -3.04 -15.16
N LEU A 104 -7.65 -2.89 -16.15
CA LEU A 104 -7.94 -3.19 -17.55
C LEU A 104 -7.34 -4.55 -17.95
N ALA A 105 -6.06 -4.74 -17.61
CA ALA A 105 -5.32 -5.96 -17.94
C ALA A 105 -4.08 -6.13 -17.06
N ALA A 106 -3.56 -7.34 -17.00
CA ALA A 106 -2.26 -7.66 -16.43
C ALA A 106 -1.44 -8.47 -17.43
N PHE A 107 -0.18 -8.07 -17.62
CA PHE A 107 0.75 -8.73 -18.56
C PHE A 107 1.94 -9.29 -17.79
N PRO A 108 2.46 -10.47 -18.16
CA PRO A 108 3.65 -10.99 -17.52
C PRO A 108 4.86 -10.12 -17.86
N VAL A 109 5.79 -9.92 -16.93
CA VAL A 109 7.00 -9.12 -17.17
C VAL A 109 7.85 -9.69 -18.33
N LYS A 110 7.76 -11.00 -18.56
CA LYS A 110 8.46 -11.73 -19.62
C LYS A 110 7.47 -12.59 -20.40
N GLY A 111 7.81 -12.97 -21.63
CA GLY A 111 6.98 -13.82 -22.48
C GLY A 111 6.18 -13.03 -23.51
N ASP A 112 5.14 -13.68 -24.04
CA ASP A 112 4.30 -13.16 -25.12
C ASP A 112 3.10 -12.42 -24.53
N TRP A 113 3.11 -11.10 -24.65
CA TRP A 113 2.06 -10.25 -24.08
C TRP A 113 0.74 -10.30 -24.83
N VAL A 114 0.73 -10.76 -26.09
CA VAL A 114 -0.51 -10.90 -26.84
C VAL A 114 -1.22 -12.19 -26.42
N ARG A 115 -0.43 -13.25 -26.18
CA ARG A 115 -0.95 -14.57 -25.79
C ARG A 115 -1.23 -14.70 -24.29
N ASP A 116 -0.33 -14.20 -23.45
CA ASP A 116 -0.30 -14.49 -22.02
C ASP A 116 -0.92 -13.37 -21.16
N ALA A 117 -1.60 -12.40 -21.79
CA ALA A 117 -2.31 -11.34 -21.10
C ALA A 117 -3.56 -11.86 -20.37
N VAL A 118 -3.79 -11.33 -19.17
CA VAL A 118 -5.04 -11.49 -18.43
C VAL A 118 -5.83 -10.20 -18.58
N TRP A 119 -7.01 -10.29 -19.17
CA TRP A 119 -7.90 -9.15 -19.41
C TRP A 119 -9.01 -9.10 -18.37
N GLU A 120 -9.16 -7.96 -17.70
CA GLU A 120 -10.28 -7.71 -16.79
C GLU A 120 -11.40 -6.98 -17.54
N ASP A 121 -11.03 -6.04 -18.42
CA ASP A 121 -11.97 -5.33 -19.28
C ASP A 121 -11.94 -5.92 -20.70
N ALA A 122 -12.99 -6.66 -21.05
CA ALA A 122 -13.11 -7.30 -22.35
C ALA A 122 -13.18 -6.32 -23.53
N SER A 123 -13.57 -5.06 -23.29
CA SER A 123 -13.70 -4.04 -24.34
C SER A 123 -12.36 -3.61 -24.95
N VAL A 124 -11.25 -3.85 -24.24
CA VAL A 124 -9.89 -3.50 -24.68
C VAL A 124 -9.04 -4.71 -25.08
N ALA A 125 -9.58 -5.93 -25.00
CA ALA A 125 -8.82 -7.16 -25.25
C ALA A 125 -8.24 -7.26 -26.66
N THR A 126 -8.88 -6.61 -27.65
CA THR A 126 -8.43 -6.59 -29.04
C THR A 126 -7.45 -5.45 -29.34
N ALA A 127 -7.12 -4.58 -28.38
CA ALA A 127 -6.30 -3.39 -28.61
C ALA A 127 -4.88 -3.72 -29.13
N LEU A 128 -4.36 -4.89 -28.77
CA LEU A 128 -3.03 -5.35 -29.20
C LEU A 128 -3.07 -6.13 -30.52
N ALA A 129 -4.25 -6.45 -31.05
CA ALA A 129 -4.37 -7.20 -32.29
C ALA A 129 -3.62 -6.49 -33.42
N ASN A 130 -2.85 -7.25 -34.19
CA ASN A 130 -2.08 -6.79 -35.35
C ASN A 130 -0.96 -5.77 -35.04
N HIS A 131 -0.63 -5.52 -33.76
CA HIS A 131 0.47 -4.64 -33.39
C HIS A 131 1.73 -5.44 -33.04
N ARG A 132 2.87 -5.02 -33.58
CA ARG A 132 4.18 -5.54 -33.17
C ARG A 132 4.68 -4.73 -31.97
N LEU A 133 4.80 -5.38 -30.81
CA LEU A 133 5.26 -4.74 -29.60
C LEU A 133 6.80 -4.63 -29.54
N PRO A 134 7.35 -3.55 -28.92
CA PRO A 134 8.78 -3.43 -28.67
C PRO A 134 9.35 -4.57 -27.81
N ASN A 135 10.63 -4.86 -27.99
CA ASN A 135 11.35 -5.85 -27.16
C ASN A 135 11.80 -5.27 -25.81
N ASP A 136 12.11 -3.98 -25.77
CA ASP A 136 12.45 -3.30 -24.52
C ASP A 136 11.21 -3.16 -23.63
N LEU A 137 11.36 -3.52 -22.35
CA LEU A 137 10.22 -3.59 -21.43
C LEU A 137 9.61 -2.22 -21.15
N TRP A 138 10.44 -1.18 -21.03
CA TRP A 138 9.95 0.17 -20.79
C TRP A 138 9.15 0.67 -22.01
N GLN A 139 9.74 0.58 -23.20
CA GLN A 139 9.05 0.96 -24.44
C GLN A 139 7.78 0.14 -24.69
N ARG A 140 7.81 -1.16 -24.38
CA ARG A 140 6.65 -2.04 -24.50
C ARG A 140 5.50 -1.57 -23.61
N ARG A 141 5.77 -1.19 -22.36
CA ARG A 141 4.74 -0.68 -21.43
C ARG A 141 4.10 0.59 -21.96
N GLU A 142 4.92 1.55 -22.40
CA GLU A 142 4.44 2.80 -22.97
C GLU A 142 3.58 2.56 -24.22
N ALA A 143 4.03 1.68 -25.13
CA ALA A 143 3.28 1.33 -26.33
C ALA A 143 1.92 0.68 -26.00
N VAL A 144 1.88 -0.26 -25.06
CA VAL A 144 0.64 -0.90 -24.62
C VAL A 144 -0.30 0.10 -23.97
N ALA A 145 0.21 1.00 -23.11
CA ALA A 145 -0.61 2.05 -22.50
C ALA A 145 -1.25 2.96 -23.56
N GLN A 146 -0.51 3.34 -24.61
CA GLN A 146 -1.03 4.13 -25.72
C GLN A 146 -2.13 3.41 -26.52
N LEU A 147 -1.93 2.12 -26.81
CA LEU A 147 -2.91 1.31 -27.52
C LEU A 147 -4.20 1.15 -26.73
N LEU A 148 -4.10 0.81 -25.44
CA LEU A 148 -5.26 0.70 -24.55
C LEU A 148 -5.98 2.05 -24.39
N ALA A 149 -5.22 3.16 -24.40
CA ALA A 149 -5.80 4.48 -24.22
C ALA A 149 -6.74 4.93 -25.35
N THR A 150 -6.62 4.32 -26.53
CA THR A 150 -7.52 4.60 -27.66
C THR A 150 -8.97 4.22 -27.36
N SER A 151 -9.18 3.21 -26.51
CA SER A 151 -10.52 2.72 -26.14
C SER A 151 -10.89 3.03 -24.70
N ALA A 152 -9.94 3.01 -23.77
CA ALA A 152 -10.20 3.20 -22.33
C ALA A 152 -9.95 4.63 -21.82
N GLY A 153 -9.41 5.53 -22.64
CA GLY A 153 -8.90 6.83 -22.17
C GLY A 153 -7.54 6.69 -21.46
N PRO A 154 -7.06 7.71 -20.73
CA PRO A 154 -5.71 7.69 -20.16
C PRO A 154 -5.45 6.45 -19.27
N VAL A 155 -4.28 5.83 -19.43
CA VAL A 155 -3.92 4.56 -18.78
C VAL A 155 -2.73 4.73 -17.84
N LEU A 156 -2.81 4.10 -16.68
CA LEU A 156 -1.72 3.91 -15.73
C LEU A 156 -1.16 2.49 -15.86
N HIS A 157 0.13 2.32 -15.60
CA HIS A 157 0.73 1.00 -15.47
C HIS A 157 1.80 0.96 -14.38
N ASN A 158 1.92 -0.19 -13.72
CA ASN A 158 2.97 -0.40 -12.71
C ASN A 158 3.24 -1.90 -12.52
N PRO A 159 4.48 -2.33 -12.22
CA PRO A 159 4.77 -3.70 -11.82
C PRO A 159 4.01 -4.10 -10.58
N THR A 160 3.53 -5.34 -10.55
CA THR A 160 2.82 -5.92 -9.41
C THR A 160 3.79 -6.27 -8.27
N ARG A 161 3.24 -6.25 -7.06
CA ARG A 161 3.89 -6.44 -5.76
C ARG A 161 2.95 -7.21 -4.83
N GLY A 162 2.26 -8.24 -5.31
CA GLY A 162 1.35 -9.03 -4.48
C GLY A 162 2.06 -10.01 -3.54
N LEU A 163 3.26 -10.49 -3.90
CA LEU A 163 3.99 -11.52 -3.15
C LEU A 163 5.27 -11.00 -2.48
N PHE A 164 5.64 -9.74 -2.71
CA PHE A 164 6.93 -9.20 -2.25
C PHE A 164 7.14 -9.20 -0.72
N VAL A 165 6.07 -9.31 0.08
CA VAL A 165 6.14 -9.41 1.54
C VAL A 165 6.31 -10.84 2.05
N LEU A 166 6.05 -11.86 1.22
CA LEU A 166 6.10 -13.27 1.62
C LEU A 166 7.43 -13.71 2.23
N PRO A 167 8.61 -13.29 1.73
CA PRO A 167 9.88 -13.72 2.29
C PRO A 167 10.07 -13.32 3.76
N ASN A 168 9.42 -12.24 4.18
CA ASN A 168 9.56 -11.66 5.52
C ASN A 168 8.43 -12.07 6.47
N LEU A 169 7.31 -12.55 5.94
CA LEU A 169 6.14 -12.89 6.72
C LEU A 169 6.40 -13.96 7.81
N PRO A 170 7.15 -15.06 7.55
CA PRO A 170 7.43 -16.05 8.60
C PRO A 170 8.22 -15.48 9.78
N ARG A 171 9.06 -14.46 9.53
CA ARG A 171 9.93 -13.87 10.54
C ARG A 171 9.26 -12.74 11.31
N TYR A 172 8.50 -11.89 10.62
CA TYR A 172 8.00 -10.63 11.16
C TYR A 172 6.47 -10.57 11.27
N GLY A 173 5.73 -11.57 10.76
CA GLY A 173 4.27 -11.56 10.72
C GLY A 173 3.60 -11.33 12.07
N ALA A 174 4.07 -12.00 13.13
CA ALA A 174 3.54 -11.81 14.49
C ALA A 174 3.78 -10.37 14.99
N PHE A 175 4.97 -9.82 14.75
CA PHE A 175 5.31 -8.45 15.11
C PHE A 175 4.45 -7.42 14.37
N LEU A 176 4.07 -7.67 13.11
CA LEU A 176 3.20 -6.76 12.35
C LEU A 176 1.82 -6.58 13.01
N SER A 177 1.28 -7.61 13.67
CA SER A 177 0.05 -7.47 14.45
C SER A 177 0.22 -6.52 15.64
N GLU A 178 1.33 -6.65 16.37
CA GLU A 178 1.65 -5.75 17.49
C GLU A 178 1.92 -4.34 17.00
N TRP A 179 2.57 -4.21 15.83
CA TRP A 179 2.87 -2.97 15.17
C TRP A 179 1.62 -2.16 14.82
N GLY A 180 0.61 -2.80 14.21
CA GLY A 180 -0.67 -2.15 13.93
C GLY A 180 -1.31 -1.61 15.22
N ALA A 181 -1.33 -2.42 16.28
CA ALA A 181 -1.86 -2.02 17.58
C ALA A 181 -1.08 -0.87 18.24
N MET A 182 0.24 -0.74 17.97
CA MET A 182 1.02 0.41 18.44
C MET A 182 0.57 1.71 17.79
N TYR A 183 0.28 1.72 16.49
CA TYR A 183 -0.19 2.92 15.78
C TYR A 183 -1.56 3.40 16.29
N GLU A 184 -2.45 2.47 16.62
CA GLU A 184 -3.78 2.80 17.16
C GLU A 184 -3.70 3.51 18.51
N ARG A 185 -2.68 3.22 19.33
CA ARG A 185 -2.43 3.95 20.59
C ARG A 185 -2.14 5.43 20.36
N PHE A 186 -1.68 5.81 19.17
CA PHE A 186 -1.44 7.18 18.75
C PHE A 186 -2.58 7.75 17.90
N GLY A 187 -3.74 7.08 17.84
CA GLY A 187 -4.89 7.55 17.06
C GLY A 187 -4.72 7.42 15.54
N VAL A 188 -3.81 6.54 15.09
CA VAL A 188 -3.55 6.24 13.68
C VAL A 188 -4.08 4.84 13.37
N PRO A 189 -4.82 4.64 12.25
CA PRO A 189 -5.26 3.31 11.84
C PRO A 189 -4.11 2.31 11.75
N ALA A 190 -4.31 1.10 12.27
CA ALA A 190 -3.33 0.01 12.19
C ALA A 190 -2.89 -0.21 10.73
N GLU A 191 -3.81 -0.06 9.80
CA GLU A 191 -3.61 -0.16 8.37
C GLU A 191 -2.57 0.84 7.85
N ILE A 192 -2.55 2.07 8.38
CA ILE A 192 -1.56 3.10 8.02
C ILE A 192 -0.17 2.74 8.57
N GLY A 193 -0.10 2.16 9.77
CA GLY A 193 1.17 1.73 10.35
C GLY A 193 1.79 0.56 9.58
N LEU A 194 0.96 -0.44 9.24
CA LEU A 194 1.35 -1.57 8.41
C LEU A 194 1.74 -1.12 7.01
N ALA A 195 0.97 -0.18 6.47
CA ALA A 195 1.22 0.40 5.18
C ALA A 195 2.62 1.00 5.04
N GLN A 196 3.01 1.84 6.00
CA GLN A 196 4.33 2.45 6.02
C GLN A 196 5.43 1.38 5.98
N ALA A 197 5.34 0.37 6.85
CA ALA A 197 6.34 -0.71 6.89
C ALA A 197 6.39 -1.53 5.58
N LEU A 198 5.23 -1.70 4.93
CA LEU A 198 5.10 -2.39 3.65
C LEU A 198 5.81 -1.63 2.53
N VAL A 199 5.56 -0.32 2.40
CA VAL A 199 6.15 0.49 1.30
C VAL A 199 7.64 0.78 1.52
N GLU A 200 8.04 1.08 2.75
CA GLU A 200 9.41 1.50 3.05
C GLU A 200 10.41 0.33 3.07
N SER A 201 9.95 -0.86 3.46
CA SER A 201 10.87 -1.99 3.69
C SER A 201 10.41 -3.33 3.13
N GLY A 202 9.17 -3.46 2.63
CA GLY A 202 8.59 -4.76 2.31
C GLY A 202 8.55 -5.70 3.52
N PHE A 203 8.34 -5.13 4.71
CA PHE A 203 8.47 -5.79 6.01
C PHE A 203 9.87 -6.39 6.27
N ASN A 204 10.93 -5.77 5.75
CA ASN A 204 12.30 -6.15 6.08
C ASN A 204 12.86 -5.24 7.20
N GLY A 205 12.87 -5.74 8.44
CA GLY A 205 13.41 -5.01 9.59
C GLY A 205 14.93 -4.76 9.56
N THR A 206 15.65 -5.31 8.57
CA THR A 206 17.12 -5.16 8.44
C THR A 206 17.55 -4.33 7.23
N VAL A 207 16.60 -3.84 6.43
CA VAL A 207 16.94 -3.08 5.23
C VAL A 207 17.55 -1.73 5.60
N ARG A 208 18.56 -1.34 4.83
CA ARG A 208 19.24 -0.05 4.93
C ARG A 208 19.25 0.63 3.58
N SER A 209 18.78 1.87 3.51
CA SER A 209 18.82 2.67 2.28
C SER A 209 20.21 3.24 1.99
N GLU A 210 20.39 3.77 0.76
CA GLU A 210 21.58 4.54 0.38
C GLU A 210 21.77 5.78 1.27
N ALA A 211 20.67 6.36 1.77
CA ALA A 211 20.67 7.47 2.72
C ALA A 211 20.91 7.02 4.18
N ARG A 212 21.23 5.74 4.40
CA ARG A 212 21.47 5.11 5.72
C ARG A 212 20.24 4.99 6.61
N ALA A 213 19.05 5.21 6.08
CA ALA A 213 17.81 4.95 6.80
C ALA A 213 17.68 3.46 7.13
N ILE A 214 17.12 3.10 8.29
CA ILE A 214 17.10 1.71 8.79
C ILE A 214 15.71 1.22 9.22
N GLY A 215 15.53 -0.09 9.11
CA GLY A 215 14.39 -0.81 9.67
C GLY A 215 13.09 -0.62 8.91
N PHE A 216 11.98 -1.01 9.53
CA PHE A 216 10.66 -1.07 8.89
C PHE A 216 10.18 0.27 8.32
N CYS A 217 10.44 1.36 9.03
CA CYS A 217 10.00 2.70 8.66
C CYS A 217 11.05 3.51 7.89
N GLN A 218 12.25 2.96 7.68
CA GLN A 218 13.37 3.72 7.13
C GLN A 218 13.61 5.04 7.90
N TRP A 219 13.86 4.93 9.22
CA TRP A 219 14.27 6.08 10.04
C TRP A 219 15.73 6.45 9.76
N LEU A 220 16.02 7.74 9.61
CA LEU A 220 17.36 8.30 9.42
C LEU A 220 18.12 8.45 10.75
#